data_AF-A0A1H8B4P3-F1
#
_entry.id   AF-A0A1H8B4P3-F1
#
_cell.length_a   1.000
_cell.length_b   1.000
_cell.length_c   1.000
_cell.angle_alpha   90.00
_cell.angle_beta   90.00
_cell.angle_gamma   90.00
#
_symmetry.space_group_name_H-M   'P 1'
#
loop_
_entity.id
_entity.type
_entity.pdbx_description
1 polymer ?
#
loop_
_entity_poly.entity_id
_entity_poly.type
_entity_poly.pdbx_seq_one_letter_code
_entity_poly.pdbx_strand_id
1 'polypeptide(L)'
;MLPDSSSPSPDLPSLQDLPLHSNGHLGLAGEGSLVTVLRAGGEERIMGVRHSCAVCGESPQLEVTADAVEVTNACLYPDGITTETTLNVPSGKIVITDDLRGVYGWDLETIGDYNTAAGQDRAIRSLAAAGCAFGPVGNSCPGLYRTGPDTYVIATPGYDEDEGDEQLAGAERIAGIVTDLWAYSIADVDDFTARGGSVADLGWTADVVDITPGTYQVIHHTGEAGFDHDAPGALVFAHIQRIA
;
A
#
# COMPACT_ATOMS: atom_id res chain seq x y z
N MET A 1 15.66 -53.88 -40.95
CA MET A 1 15.00 -53.28 -39.78
C MET A 1 14.53 -51.90 -40.20
N LEU A 2 13.22 -51.72 -40.35
CA LEU A 2 12.64 -50.39 -40.60
C LEU A 2 12.53 -49.70 -39.23
N PRO A 3 12.93 -48.43 -39.10
CA PRO A 3 12.71 -47.69 -37.86
C PRO A 3 11.20 -47.54 -37.64
N ASP A 4 10.76 -47.91 -36.45
CA ASP A 4 9.39 -47.78 -35.98
C ASP A 4 9.05 -46.29 -35.90
N SER A 5 8.32 -45.77 -36.90
CA SER A 5 8.04 -44.35 -37.08
C SER A 5 6.77 -43.93 -36.35
N SER A 6 6.56 -44.42 -35.13
CA SER A 6 5.49 -43.96 -34.25
C SER A 6 5.95 -42.73 -33.47
N SER A 7 6.20 -41.62 -34.18
CA SER A 7 6.27 -40.33 -33.51
C SER A 7 4.88 -40.02 -32.96
N PRO A 8 4.71 -39.77 -31.64
CA PRO A 8 3.42 -39.41 -31.10
C PRO A 8 2.91 -38.16 -31.84
N SER A 9 1.67 -38.19 -32.32
CA SER A 9 1.04 -36.98 -32.85
C SER A 9 1.05 -35.92 -31.74
N PRO A 10 1.44 -34.68 -32.04
CA PRO A 10 1.41 -33.62 -31.04
C PRO A 10 -0.03 -33.48 -30.54
N ASP A 11 -0.22 -33.56 -29.22
CA ASP A 11 -1.52 -33.35 -28.60
C ASP A 11 -2.05 -31.99 -29.03
N LEU A 12 -3.24 -31.99 -29.63
CA LEU A 12 -3.90 -30.76 -30.05
C LEU A 12 -4.21 -29.92 -28.82
N PRO A 13 -4.04 -28.58 -28.91
CA PRO A 13 -4.41 -27.70 -27.82
C PRO A 13 -5.90 -27.88 -27.47
N SER A 14 -6.19 -28.01 -26.18
CA SER A 14 -7.56 -28.07 -25.66
C SER A 14 -7.84 -26.84 -24.80
N LEU A 15 -9.09 -26.35 -24.87
CA LEU A 15 -9.61 -25.26 -24.05
C LEU A 15 -10.70 -25.83 -23.15
N GLN A 16 -10.65 -25.50 -21.87
CA GLN A 16 -11.67 -25.86 -20.91
C GLN A 16 -11.99 -24.66 -20.04
N ASP A 17 -13.27 -24.33 -19.90
CA ASP A 17 -13.72 -23.33 -18.95
C ASP A 17 -13.97 -24.00 -17.59
N LEU A 18 -13.35 -23.47 -16.54
CA LEU A 18 -13.42 -23.97 -15.18
C LEU A 18 -13.83 -22.85 -14.21
N PRO A 19 -14.61 -23.13 -13.16
CA PRO A 19 -14.87 -22.15 -12.10
C PRO A 19 -13.57 -21.76 -11.39
N LEU A 20 -13.47 -20.49 -10.98
CA LEU A 20 -12.39 -19.99 -10.13
C LEU A 20 -12.84 -19.93 -8.67
N HIS A 21 -12.09 -20.57 -7.78
CA HIS A 21 -12.24 -20.44 -6.33
C HIS A 21 -11.15 -19.51 -5.80
N SER A 22 -11.54 -18.28 -5.44
CA SER A 22 -10.57 -17.21 -5.19
C SER A 22 -9.93 -17.21 -3.81
N ASN A 23 -10.37 -18.06 -2.88
CA ASN A 23 -9.83 -18.16 -1.52
C ASN A 23 -9.71 -16.80 -0.80
N GLY A 24 -10.76 -15.99 -0.90
CA GLY A 24 -10.84 -14.65 -0.29
C GLY A 24 -10.18 -13.53 -1.09
N HIS A 25 -9.49 -13.83 -2.20
CA HIS A 25 -8.99 -12.78 -3.10
C HIS A 25 -10.15 -12.17 -3.90
N LEU A 26 -10.17 -10.84 -3.99
CA LEU A 26 -11.21 -10.10 -4.70
C LEU A 26 -10.72 -9.59 -6.06
N GLY A 27 -11.64 -9.49 -7.01
CA GLY A 27 -11.38 -8.93 -8.33
C GLY A 27 -10.51 -9.78 -9.26
N LEU A 28 -10.16 -11.02 -8.89
CA LEU A 28 -9.38 -11.92 -9.74
C LEU A 28 -10.09 -12.27 -11.04
N ALA A 29 -11.40 -12.48 -10.97
CA ALA A 29 -12.32 -12.58 -12.10
C ALA A 29 -13.67 -12.00 -11.63
N GLY A 30 -14.66 -11.87 -12.52
CA GLY A 30 -16.01 -11.51 -12.08
C GLY A 30 -16.56 -12.57 -11.12
N GLU A 31 -17.46 -12.20 -10.21
CA GLU A 31 -18.08 -13.15 -9.28
C GLU A 31 -18.76 -14.30 -10.04
N GLY A 32 -18.49 -15.55 -9.65
CA GLY A 32 -19.00 -16.74 -10.35
C GLY A 32 -18.44 -16.95 -11.78
N SER A 33 -17.35 -16.27 -12.13
CA SER A 33 -16.77 -16.38 -13.48
C SER A 33 -16.11 -17.73 -13.72
N LEU A 34 -16.27 -18.20 -14.95
CA LEU A 34 -15.42 -19.23 -15.52
C LEU A 34 -14.12 -18.61 -16.02
N VAL A 35 -13.03 -19.32 -15.85
CA VAL A 35 -11.70 -18.99 -16.39
C VAL A 35 -11.31 -20.06 -17.38
N THR A 36 -10.63 -19.67 -18.45
CA THR A 36 -10.30 -20.61 -19.53
C THR A 36 -8.90 -21.18 -19.29
N VAL A 37 -8.81 -22.50 -19.20
CA VAL A 37 -7.55 -23.25 -19.15
C VAL A 37 -7.21 -23.77 -20.54
N LEU A 38 -6.08 -23.32 -21.08
CA LEU A 38 -5.46 -23.84 -22.29
C LEU A 38 -4.45 -24.92 -21.91
N ARG A 39 -4.63 -26.13 -22.45
CA ARG A 39 -3.66 -27.23 -22.31
C ARG A 39 -3.03 -27.54 -23.66
N ALA A 40 -1.72 -27.38 -23.77
CA ALA A 40 -0.98 -27.63 -25.01
C ALA A 40 0.44 -28.11 -24.70
N GLY A 41 0.85 -29.24 -25.28
CA GLY A 41 2.22 -29.73 -25.14
C GLY A 41 2.66 -30.04 -23.69
N GLY A 42 1.71 -30.40 -22.81
CA GLY A 42 1.98 -30.65 -21.40
C GLY A 42 2.05 -29.40 -20.51
N GLU A 43 1.83 -28.21 -21.07
CA GLU A 43 1.70 -26.96 -20.30
C GLU A 43 0.22 -26.58 -20.11
N GLU A 44 -0.07 -25.95 -18.97
CA GLU A 44 -1.37 -25.34 -18.68
C GLU A 44 -1.21 -23.82 -18.58
N ARG A 45 -2.14 -23.08 -19.20
CA ARG A 45 -2.20 -21.61 -19.10
C ARG A 45 -3.61 -21.20 -18.73
N ILE A 46 -3.73 -20.38 -17.69
CA ILE A 46 -5.00 -19.86 -17.20
C ILE A 46 -5.21 -18.47 -17.80
N MET A 47 -6.39 -18.24 -18.38
CA MET A 47 -6.79 -16.96 -18.99
C MET A 47 -8.04 -16.42 -18.30
N GLY A 48 -8.21 -15.10 -18.34
CA GLY A 48 -9.36 -14.43 -17.72
C GLY A 48 -9.23 -14.21 -16.21
N VAL A 49 -8.01 -14.36 -15.66
CA VAL A 49 -7.68 -14.08 -14.26
C VAL A 49 -6.71 -12.91 -14.20
N ARG A 50 -6.98 -11.93 -13.32
CA ARG A 50 -6.06 -10.84 -13.03
C ARG A 50 -4.83 -11.36 -12.30
N HIS A 51 -3.68 -10.74 -12.54
CA HIS A 51 -2.42 -11.14 -11.92
C HIS A 51 -2.33 -10.85 -10.43
N SER A 52 -3.17 -9.97 -9.89
CA SER A 52 -3.17 -9.57 -8.48
C SER A 52 -4.59 -9.42 -7.94
N CYS A 53 -4.72 -9.64 -6.63
CA CYS A 53 -5.93 -9.30 -5.88
C CYS A 53 -6.17 -7.78 -5.88
N ALA A 54 -7.40 -7.36 -6.11
CA ALA A 54 -7.78 -5.95 -6.11
C ALA A 54 -7.70 -5.28 -4.73
N VAL A 55 -7.59 -6.07 -3.65
CA VAL A 55 -7.54 -5.56 -2.28
C VAL A 55 -6.14 -5.72 -1.67
N CYS A 56 -5.63 -6.94 -1.52
CA CYS A 56 -4.32 -7.12 -0.90
C CYS A 56 -3.15 -6.82 -1.85
N GLY A 57 -3.38 -6.75 -3.17
CA GLY A 57 -2.35 -6.55 -4.20
C GLY A 57 -1.46 -7.77 -4.47
N GLU A 58 -1.56 -8.84 -3.68
CA GLU A 58 -0.73 -10.04 -3.87
C GLU A 58 -1.15 -10.85 -5.10
N SER A 59 -0.16 -11.49 -5.73
CA SER A 59 -0.38 -12.42 -6.83
C SER A 59 -0.85 -13.79 -6.30
N PRO A 60 -2.06 -14.26 -6.64
CA PRO A 60 -2.55 -15.56 -6.19
C PRO A 60 -1.75 -16.71 -6.84
N GLN A 61 -1.51 -17.77 -6.08
CA GLN A 61 -0.97 -19.03 -6.57
C GLN A 61 -2.14 -19.88 -7.06
N LEU A 62 -2.16 -20.16 -8.36
CA LEU A 62 -3.24 -20.88 -9.02
C LEU A 62 -2.86 -22.34 -9.24
N GLU A 63 -3.76 -23.25 -8.92
CA GLU A 63 -3.66 -24.67 -9.22
C GLU A 63 -4.87 -25.11 -10.04
N VAL A 64 -4.63 -25.82 -11.15
CA VAL A 64 -5.70 -26.37 -11.98
C VAL A 64 -6.05 -27.77 -11.46
N THR A 65 -7.30 -27.98 -11.09
CA THR A 65 -7.83 -29.30 -10.72
C THR A 65 -8.66 -29.89 -11.87
N ALA A 66 -9.28 -31.04 -11.63
CA ALA A 66 -10.19 -31.65 -12.61
C ALA A 66 -11.47 -30.84 -12.84
N ASP A 67 -11.87 -30.04 -11.84
CA ASP A 67 -13.18 -29.41 -11.73
C ASP A 67 -13.12 -27.89 -11.52
N ALA A 68 -11.97 -27.32 -11.18
CA ALA A 68 -11.82 -25.90 -10.88
C ALA A 68 -10.40 -25.37 -11.14
N VAL A 69 -10.25 -24.06 -11.04
CA VAL A 69 -8.99 -23.39 -10.76
C VAL A 69 -9.03 -22.90 -9.31
N GLU A 70 -8.12 -23.38 -8.49
CA GLU A 70 -8.05 -23.12 -7.05
C GLU A 70 -6.95 -22.09 -6.76
N VAL A 71 -7.25 -21.07 -5.96
CA VAL A 71 -6.22 -20.21 -5.36
C VAL A 71 -5.72 -20.87 -4.08
N THR A 72 -4.46 -21.33 -4.07
CA THR A 72 -3.92 -22.16 -2.98
C THR A 72 -3.51 -21.34 -1.74
N ASN A 73 -3.17 -20.06 -1.91
CA ASN A 73 -2.88 -19.15 -0.80
C ASN A 73 -4.09 -18.25 -0.48
N ALA A 74 -4.53 -18.26 0.78
CA ALA A 74 -5.63 -17.39 1.22
C ALA A 74 -5.25 -15.91 1.17
N CYS A 75 -6.20 -15.05 0.83
CA CYS A 75 -6.03 -13.60 1.00
C CYS A 75 -6.00 -13.27 2.49
N LEU A 76 -4.93 -12.61 2.94
CA LEU A 76 -4.81 -12.18 4.35
C LEU A 76 -5.75 -11.02 4.70
N TYR A 77 -6.26 -10.31 3.70
CA TYR A 77 -7.00 -9.06 3.84
C TYR A 77 -8.21 -9.00 2.90
N PRO A 78 -9.17 -9.93 3.03
CA PRO A 78 -10.35 -9.97 2.13
C PRO A 78 -11.22 -8.71 2.24
N ASP A 79 -11.21 -8.05 3.40
CA ASP A 79 -11.99 -6.84 3.70
C ASP A 79 -11.16 -5.54 3.62
N GLY A 80 -9.91 -5.62 3.16
CA GLY A 80 -8.95 -4.51 3.18
C GLY A 80 -8.15 -4.41 4.48
N ILE A 81 -7.35 -3.36 4.56
CA ILE A 81 -6.41 -3.10 5.65
C ILE A 81 -6.50 -1.63 6.09
N THR A 82 -6.94 -1.42 7.31
CA THR A 82 -6.66 -0.18 8.05
C THR A 82 -5.47 -0.44 8.96
N THR A 83 -4.38 0.30 8.77
CA THR A 83 -3.18 0.13 9.60
C THR A 83 -3.16 1.15 10.72
N GLU A 84 -3.33 0.68 11.95
CA GLU A 84 -3.21 1.50 13.15
C GLU A 84 -1.83 1.33 13.81
N THR A 85 -1.19 2.44 14.13
CA THR A 85 0.12 2.51 14.81
C THR A 85 0.16 3.68 15.80
N THR A 86 1.27 3.83 16.51
CA THR A 86 1.50 4.94 17.44
C THR A 86 2.82 5.64 17.16
N LEU A 87 2.84 6.97 17.34
CA LEU A 87 4.04 7.80 17.26
C LEU A 87 4.20 8.56 18.59
N ASN A 88 5.39 8.49 19.19
CA ASN A 88 5.72 9.27 20.39
C ASN A 88 6.47 10.54 19.99
N VAL A 89 5.98 11.69 20.43
CA VAL A 89 6.57 13.00 20.15
C VAL A 89 6.78 13.79 21.45
N PRO A 90 7.72 13.38 22.33
CA PRO A 90 7.97 14.09 23.57
C PRO A 90 8.56 15.49 23.37
N SER A 91 9.23 15.76 22.24
CA SER A 91 9.87 17.07 21.99
C SER A 91 8.86 18.17 21.65
N GLY A 92 7.63 17.81 21.25
CA GLY A 92 6.68 18.73 20.64
C GLY A 92 7.07 19.21 19.25
N LYS A 93 8.01 18.51 18.58
CA LYS A 93 8.42 18.79 17.21
C LYS A 93 8.52 17.50 16.43
N ILE A 94 8.03 17.54 15.19
CA ILE A 94 8.21 16.44 14.25
C ILE A 94 9.04 16.90 13.06
N VAL A 95 9.85 15.98 12.55
CA VAL A 95 10.35 16.04 11.17
C VAL A 95 9.35 15.27 10.31
N ILE A 96 8.97 15.86 9.18
CA ILE A 96 8.12 15.22 8.17
C ILE A 96 8.75 15.39 6.80
N THR A 97 8.73 14.30 6.05
CA THR A 97 9.36 14.19 4.73
C THR A 97 8.83 12.96 4.00
N ASP A 98 9.36 12.65 2.83
CA ASP A 98 8.89 11.53 2.01
C ASP A 98 9.45 10.20 2.54
N ASP A 99 10.71 10.23 2.98
CA ASP A 99 11.45 9.05 3.38
C ASP A 99 12.33 9.30 4.62
N LEU A 100 12.20 8.46 5.65
CA LEU A 100 13.13 8.40 6.78
C LEU A 100 13.73 7.00 6.95
N ARG A 101 13.55 6.10 5.98
CA ARG A 101 14.05 4.71 6.03
C ARG A 101 15.56 4.63 6.18
N GLY A 102 16.30 5.61 5.65
CA GLY A 102 17.76 5.69 5.84
C GLY A 102 18.19 5.87 7.30
N VAL A 103 17.34 6.46 8.16
CA VAL A 103 17.63 6.71 9.58
C VAL A 103 17.00 5.65 10.49
N TYR A 104 15.78 5.20 10.16
CA TYR A 104 15.04 4.25 10.99
C TYR A 104 15.32 2.79 10.62
N GLY A 105 15.82 2.55 9.41
CA GLY A 105 15.98 1.21 8.85
C GLY A 105 14.64 0.55 8.54
N TRP A 106 14.64 -0.27 7.51
CA TRP A 106 13.60 -1.28 7.31
C TRP A 106 14.24 -2.52 6.69
N ASP A 107 13.68 -3.68 6.97
CA ASP A 107 14.19 -4.93 6.43
C ASP A 107 13.32 -5.38 5.26
N LEU A 108 13.83 -5.17 4.05
CA LEU A 108 13.15 -5.53 2.80
C LEU A 108 12.80 -7.03 2.74
N GLU A 109 13.58 -7.90 3.38
CA GLU A 109 13.31 -9.34 3.41
C GLU A 109 12.05 -9.64 4.24
N THR A 110 11.77 -8.83 5.26
CA THR A 110 10.61 -9.04 6.16
C THR A 110 9.32 -8.41 5.65
N ILE A 111 9.40 -7.29 4.93
CA ILE A 111 8.19 -6.59 4.45
C ILE A 111 7.57 -7.28 3.23
N GLY A 112 8.35 -7.99 2.42
CA GLY A 112 7.89 -8.58 1.17
C GLY A 112 7.76 -7.56 0.04
N ASP A 113 6.81 -7.76 -0.88
CA ASP A 113 6.59 -6.83 -1.99
C ASP A 113 5.84 -5.58 -1.52
N TYR A 114 6.57 -4.46 -1.44
CA TYR A 114 6.06 -3.14 -1.05
C TYR A 114 4.97 -2.61 -2.00
N ASN A 115 4.82 -3.15 -3.21
CA ASN A 115 3.74 -2.76 -4.12
C ASN A 115 2.39 -3.44 -3.81
N THR A 116 2.34 -4.26 -2.76
CA THR A 116 1.12 -4.90 -2.27
C THR A 116 0.64 -4.21 -0.98
N ALA A 117 -0.66 -4.17 -0.73
CA ALA A 117 -1.20 -3.62 0.52
C ALA A 117 -0.65 -4.38 1.75
N ALA A 118 -0.45 -5.70 1.61
CA ALA A 118 0.17 -6.53 2.64
C ALA A 118 1.62 -6.13 2.94
N GLY A 119 2.41 -5.81 1.92
CA GLY A 119 3.77 -5.33 2.09
C GLY A 119 3.84 -3.92 2.65
N GLN A 120 2.90 -3.06 2.27
CA GLN A 120 2.75 -1.71 2.82
C GLN A 120 2.38 -1.73 4.30
N ASP A 121 1.41 -2.54 4.73
CA ASP A 121 1.06 -2.71 6.16
C ASP A 121 2.27 -3.16 6.99
N ARG A 122 3.03 -4.13 6.48
CA ARG A 122 4.27 -4.59 7.12
C ARG A 122 5.32 -3.48 7.21
N ALA A 123 5.50 -2.69 6.16
CA ALA A 123 6.41 -1.56 6.16
C ALA A 123 6.01 -0.48 7.17
N ILE A 124 4.72 -0.10 7.19
CA ILE A 124 4.16 0.86 8.15
C ILE A 124 4.43 0.40 9.58
N ARG A 125 4.12 -0.86 9.90
CA ARG A 125 4.33 -1.43 11.23
C ARG A 125 5.81 -1.51 11.60
N SER A 126 6.67 -1.86 10.66
CA SER A 126 8.12 -1.95 10.86
C SER A 126 8.71 -0.60 11.25
N LEU A 127 8.39 0.46 10.49
CA LEU A 127 8.87 1.81 10.79
C LEU A 127 8.24 2.38 12.06
N ALA A 128 6.95 2.11 12.31
CA ALA A 128 6.31 2.53 13.54
C ALA A 128 6.97 1.91 14.77
N ALA A 129 7.34 0.61 14.71
CA ALA A 129 8.10 -0.05 15.76
C ALA A 129 9.49 0.56 15.97
N ALA A 130 10.07 1.18 14.95
CA ALA A 130 11.33 1.91 15.03
C ALA A 130 11.17 3.35 15.56
N GLY A 131 9.94 3.87 15.70
CA GLY A 131 9.66 5.23 16.16
C GLY A 131 9.31 6.23 15.03
N CYS A 132 9.01 5.74 13.83
CA CYS A 132 8.68 6.56 12.66
C CYS A 132 7.30 6.18 12.11
N ALA A 133 6.36 7.13 12.06
CA ALA A 133 5.11 6.93 11.34
C ALA A 133 5.38 7.03 9.84
N PHE A 134 4.91 6.05 9.09
CA PHE A 134 5.14 5.94 7.65
C PHE A 134 3.86 5.56 6.94
N GLY A 135 3.69 5.94 5.68
CA GLY A 135 2.57 5.43 4.88
C GLY A 135 2.68 5.78 3.39
N PRO A 136 2.27 4.87 2.48
CA PRO A 136 2.18 5.14 1.06
C PRO A 136 1.09 6.17 0.75
N VAL A 137 1.37 7.09 -0.16
CA VAL A 137 0.43 8.14 -0.61
C VAL A 137 0.29 8.21 -2.13
N GLY A 138 1.06 7.40 -2.86
CA GLY A 138 1.08 7.45 -4.32
C GLY A 138 1.66 8.77 -4.85
N ASN A 139 1.34 9.10 -6.10
CA ASN A 139 1.81 10.33 -6.75
C ASN A 139 0.82 11.48 -6.54
N SER A 140 0.62 11.88 -5.29
CA SER A 140 -0.46 12.80 -4.88
C SER A 140 0.03 14.10 -4.20
N CYS A 141 1.34 14.25 -3.98
CA CYS A 141 1.95 15.42 -3.30
C CYS A 141 1.19 15.90 -2.05
N PRO A 142 0.88 15.04 -1.06
CA PRO A 142 0.01 15.43 0.04
C PRO A 142 0.68 16.46 0.96
N GLY A 143 -0.12 16.99 1.88
CA GLY A 143 0.36 17.80 2.99
C GLY A 143 -0.03 17.20 4.33
N LEU A 144 0.65 17.65 5.38
CA LEU A 144 0.16 17.51 6.75
C LEU A 144 -0.72 18.71 7.07
N TYR A 145 -1.97 18.44 7.43
CA TYR A 145 -2.95 19.45 7.78
C TYR A 145 -3.32 19.35 9.25
N ARG A 146 -3.31 20.47 9.95
CA ARG A 146 -3.87 20.61 11.29
C ARG A 146 -5.38 20.83 11.18
N THR A 147 -6.17 19.91 11.72
CA THR A 147 -7.64 19.95 11.73
C THR A 147 -8.23 20.32 13.09
N GLY A 148 -7.37 20.43 14.11
CA GLY A 148 -7.71 20.82 15.48
C GLY A 148 -6.43 20.96 16.33
N PRO A 149 -6.55 21.27 17.64
CA PRO A 149 -5.37 21.46 18.50
C PRO A 149 -4.43 20.26 18.56
N ASP A 150 -4.99 19.04 18.51
CA ASP A 150 -4.29 17.77 18.68
C ASP A 150 -4.69 16.74 17.61
N THR A 151 -5.23 17.20 16.47
CA THR A 151 -5.69 16.36 15.37
C THR A 151 -5.13 16.85 14.04
N TYR A 152 -4.64 15.91 13.26
CA TYR A 152 -3.99 16.16 11.98
C TYR A 152 -4.40 15.10 10.96
N VAL A 153 -4.22 15.42 9.67
CA VAL A 153 -4.39 14.46 8.57
C VAL A 153 -3.27 14.59 7.55
N ILE A 154 -2.91 13.46 6.93
CA ILE A 154 -2.14 13.44 5.69
C ILE A 154 -3.13 13.37 4.55
N ALA A 155 -3.17 14.41 3.71
CA ALA A 155 -4.19 14.52 2.68
C ALA A 155 -3.71 15.24 1.42
N THR A 156 -4.36 14.96 0.31
CA THR A 156 -4.32 15.78 -0.91
C THR A 156 -5.69 16.45 -1.05
N PRO A 157 -5.78 17.79 -0.98
CA PRO A 157 -7.04 18.49 -1.20
C PRO A 157 -7.57 18.21 -2.61
N GLY A 158 -8.90 18.26 -2.77
CA GLY A 158 -9.49 18.23 -4.10
C GLY A 158 -9.09 19.47 -4.88
N TYR A 159 -8.73 19.29 -6.15
CA TYR A 159 -8.51 20.41 -7.06
C TYR A 159 -9.86 20.98 -7.52
N ASP A 160 -10.09 22.26 -7.25
CA ASP A 160 -11.22 23.02 -7.77
C ASP A 160 -10.68 24.17 -8.64
N GLU A 161 -10.97 24.10 -9.94
CA GLU A 161 -10.56 25.10 -10.94
C GLU A 161 -11.11 26.51 -10.63
N ASP A 162 -12.25 26.59 -9.94
CA ASP A 162 -12.96 27.86 -9.69
C ASP A 162 -12.46 28.57 -8.41
N GLU A 163 -11.94 27.83 -7.42
CA GLU A 163 -11.55 28.38 -6.11
C GLU A 163 -10.06 28.73 -6.00
N GLY A 164 -9.23 28.30 -6.95
CA GLY A 164 -7.86 28.79 -7.16
C GLY A 164 -6.82 28.39 -6.11
N ASP A 165 -7.21 27.83 -4.96
CA ASP A 165 -6.31 27.28 -3.94
C ASP A 165 -6.81 25.90 -3.44
N GLU A 166 -5.93 24.90 -3.52
CA GLU A 166 -6.11 23.55 -2.97
C GLU A 166 -6.08 23.62 -1.43
N GLN A 167 -7.23 23.88 -0.79
CA GLN A 167 -7.33 23.88 0.67
C GLN A 167 -8.36 22.88 1.18
N LEU A 168 -7.94 22.07 2.14
CA LEU A 168 -8.87 21.26 2.92
C LEU A 168 -9.67 22.20 3.85
N ALA A 169 -10.97 22.32 3.62
CA ALA A 169 -11.82 23.28 4.31
C ALA A 169 -11.68 23.19 5.85
N GLY A 170 -11.33 24.32 6.48
CA GLY A 170 -11.17 24.42 7.93
C GLY A 170 -9.88 23.82 8.48
N ALA A 171 -8.92 23.44 7.63
CA ALA A 171 -7.63 22.91 8.04
C ALA A 171 -6.46 23.80 7.58
N GLU A 172 -5.41 23.85 8.39
CA GLU A 172 -4.17 24.59 8.09
C GLU A 172 -3.10 23.61 7.59
N ARG A 173 -2.58 23.80 6.37
CA ARG A 173 -1.40 23.04 5.91
C ARG A 173 -0.17 23.52 6.68
N ILE A 174 0.45 22.62 7.44
CA ILE A 174 1.64 22.94 8.25
C ILE A 174 2.94 22.35 7.67
N ALA A 175 2.85 21.38 6.77
CA ALA A 175 3.99 20.84 6.03
C ALA A 175 3.60 20.31 4.65
N GLY A 176 4.58 20.19 3.75
CA GLY A 176 4.43 19.54 2.45
C GLY A 176 5.19 18.22 2.36
N ILE A 177 4.65 17.29 1.56
CA ILE A 177 5.29 16.02 1.20
C ILE A 177 5.43 16.04 -0.31
N VAL A 178 6.65 15.85 -0.82
CA VAL A 178 6.96 15.89 -2.24
C VAL A 178 7.00 14.45 -2.70
N THR A 179 6.05 13.96 -3.49
CA THR A 179 5.90 12.51 -3.71
C THR A 179 6.95 11.87 -4.63
N ASP A 180 8.22 12.26 -4.54
CA ASP A 180 9.34 11.62 -5.25
C ASP A 180 9.48 10.14 -4.88
N LEU A 181 9.06 9.76 -3.66
CA LEU A 181 9.08 8.38 -3.16
C LEU A 181 7.70 7.81 -2.82
N TRP A 182 6.62 8.50 -3.24
CA TRP A 182 5.22 8.07 -3.08
C TRP A 182 4.81 7.66 -1.64
N ALA A 183 5.45 8.25 -0.63
CA ALA A 183 5.21 7.97 0.78
C ALA A 183 5.36 9.23 1.64
N TYR A 184 4.90 9.17 2.88
CA TYR A 184 5.31 10.09 3.95
C TYR A 184 6.06 9.33 5.05
N SER A 185 6.88 10.07 5.79
CA SER A 185 7.59 9.64 6.97
C SER A 185 7.59 10.75 8.02
N ILE A 186 7.23 10.44 9.27
CA ILE A 186 7.15 11.38 10.39
C ILE A 186 7.85 10.79 11.60
N ALA A 187 8.70 11.57 12.24
CA ALA A 187 9.32 11.19 13.50
C ALA A 187 9.47 12.38 14.46
N ASP A 188 9.62 12.08 15.74
CA ASP A 188 10.05 13.06 16.73
C ASP A 188 11.46 13.58 16.38
N VAL A 189 11.65 14.90 16.45
CA VAL A 189 12.92 15.53 16.05
C VAL A 189 14.10 15.08 16.91
N ASP A 190 13.89 14.89 18.22
CA ASP A 190 14.97 14.49 19.12
C ASP A 190 15.37 13.04 18.87
N ASP A 191 14.41 12.12 18.65
CA ASP A 191 14.70 10.73 18.27
C ASP A 191 15.39 10.64 16.89
N PHE A 192 14.91 11.39 15.91
CA PHE A 192 15.54 11.48 14.58
C PHE A 192 16.99 11.95 14.68
N THR A 193 17.24 13.02 15.44
CA THR A 193 18.60 13.57 15.63
C THR A 193 19.49 12.62 16.42
N ALA A 194 18.96 11.97 17.47
CA ALA A 194 19.71 11.01 18.28
C ALA A 194 20.16 9.77 17.49
N ARG A 195 19.46 9.44 16.41
CA ARG A 195 19.83 8.39 15.44
C ARG A 195 20.82 8.85 14.37
N GLY A 196 21.29 10.09 14.47
CA GLY A 196 22.20 10.70 13.49
C GLY A 196 21.48 11.31 12.28
N GLY A 197 20.15 11.45 12.35
CA GLY A 197 19.37 12.16 11.33
C GLY A 197 19.68 13.65 11.30
N SER A 198 19.66 14.22 10.10
CA SER A 198 19.86 15.64 9.83
C SER A 198 19.05 16.02 8.60
N VAL A 199 18.20 17.04 8.71
CA VAL A 199 17.35 17.52 7.59
C VAL A 199 18.21 17.97 6.41
N ALA A 200 19.39 18.54 6.67
CA ALA A 200 20.31 18.98 5.62
C ALA A 200 20.90 17.80 4.81
N ASP A 201 20.92 16.60 5.37
CA ASP A 201 21.55 15.42 4.79
C ASP A 201 20.56 14.46 4.11
N LEU A 202 19.25 14.74 4.17
CA LEU A 202 18.22 13.88 3.57
C LEU A 202 18.26 13.88 2.04
N GLY A 203 18.71 14.97 1.41
CA GLY A 203 18.80 15.07 -0.06
C GLY A 203 17.46 15.32 -0.77
N TRP A 204 16.37 15.45 -0.01
CA TRP A 204 15.03 15.86 -0.47
C TRP A 204 14.42 16.85 0.55
N THR A 205 13.22 17.36 0.28
CA THR A 205 12.56 18.35 1.14
C THR A 205 12.08 17.71 2.44
N ALA A 206 12.35 18.37 3.56
CA ALA A 206 11.78 18.01 4.85
C ALA A 206 11.40 19.27 5.61
N ASP A 207 10.27 19.20 6.30
CA ASP A 207 9.79 20.24 7.19
C ASP A 207 9.98 19.81 8.64
N VAL A 208 10.27 20.78 9.50
CA VAL A 208 10.24 20.61 10.95
C VAL A 208 9.14 21.49 11.51
N VAL A 209 8.13 20.87 12.13
CA VAL A 209 6.93 21.58 12.59
C VAL A 209 6.67 21.35 14.06
N ASP A 210 6.16 22.38 14.73
CA ASP A 210 5.72 22.29 16.12
C ASP A 210 4.33 21.63 16.22
N ILE A 211 4.21 20.67 17.14
CA ILE A 211 2.96 20.02 17.53
C ILE A 211 2.89 19.88 19.05
N THR A 212 1.73 19.55 19.60
CA THR A 212 1.63 19.32 21.05
C THR A 212 2.45 18.09 21.46
N PRO A 213 3.30 18.14 22.51
CA PRO A 213 4.01 16.96 22.99
C PRO A 213 3.05 15.86 23.44
N GLY A 214 3.31 14.61 23.04
CA GLY A 214 2.45 13.48 23.42
C GLY A 214 2.65 12.22 22.59
N THR A 215 1.79 11.24 22.84
CA THR A 215 1.66 10.04 22.00
C THR A 215 0.48 10.21 21.07
N TYR A 216 0.67 9.88 19.80
CA TYR A 216 -0.31 9.99 18.73
C TYR A 216 -0.70 8.60 18.20
N GLN A 217 -1.99 8.37 17.98
CA GLN A 217 -2.48 7.29 17.13
C GLN A 217 -2.38 7.75 15.68
N VAL A 218 -1.87 6.88 14.82
CA VAL A 218 -1.82 7.08 13.37
C VAL A 218 -2.63 5.95 12.72
N ILE A 219 -3.68 6.33 12.00
CA ILE A 219 -4.57 5.43 11.26
C ILE A 219 -4.34 5.67 9.78
N HIS A 220 -3.87 4.67 9.05
CA HIS A 220 -3.56 4.76 7.63
C HIS A 220 -4.59 3.97 6.79
N HIS A 221 -5.10 4.59 5.72
CA HIS A 221 -6.31 4.15 5.01
C HIS A 221 -6.08 3.53 3.63
N THR A 222 -4.88 3.68 3.04
CA THR A 222 -4.62 3.27 1.65
C THR A 222 -4.93 1.79 1.35
N GLY A 223 -4.84 0.91 2.36
CA GLY A 223 -5.14 -0.52 2.20
C GLY A 223 -6.63 -0.87 2.32
N GLU A 224 -7.51 0.06 2.64
CA GLU A 224 -8.94 -0.20 2.82
C GLU A 224 -9.61 -0.59 1.49
N ALA A 225 -10.51 -1.57 1.51
CA ALA A 225 -11.14 -2.08 0.28
C ALA A 225 -11.94 -1.02 -0.51
N GLY A 226 -12.36 0.05 0.14
CA GLY A 226 -13.08 1.17 -0.46
C GLY A 226 -12.22 2.41 -0.72
N PHE A 227 -10.90 2.35 -0.49
CA PHE A 227 -10.02 3.47 -0.74
C PHE A 227 -9.85 3.68 -2.25
N ASP A 228 -10.34 4.80 -2.76
CA ASP A 228 -10.26 5.16 -4.17
C ASP A 228 -9.25 6.30 -4.34
N HIS A 229 -8.07 5.97 -4.89
CA HIS A 229 -7.00 6.92 -5.18
C HIS A 229 -7.37 7.96 -6.24
N ASP A 230 -8.40 7.68 -7.03
CA ASP A 230 -8.88 8.54 -8.10
C ASP A 230 -10.20 9.23 -7.72
N ALA A 231 -10.62 9.12 -6.45
CA ALA A 231 -11.87 9.70 -5.99
C ALA A 231 -11.88 11.22 -6.22
N PRO A 232 -13.00 11.79 -6.68
CA PRO A 232 -13.13 13.23 -6.79
C PRO A 232 -13.13 13.86 -5.39
N GLY A 233 -12.35 14.93 -5.22
CA GLY A 233 -12.27 15.69 -3.97
C GLY A 233 -11.03 15.38 -3.15
N ALA A 234 -11.11 15.61 -1.84
CA ALA A 234 -9.97 15.43 -0.94
C ALA A 234 -9.72 13.95 -0.65
N LEU A 235 -8.46 13.53 -0.79
CA LEU A 235 -7.98 12.20 -0.44
C LEU A 235 -7.29 12.26 0.92
N VAL A 236 -7.77 11.49 1.89
CA VAL A 236 -7.19 11.43 3.24
C VAL A 236 -6.48 10.09 3.43
N PHE A 237 -5.15 10.11 3.39
CA PHE A 237 -4.33 8.91 3.52
C PHE A 237 -4.16 8.45 4.98
N ALA A 238 -4.11 9.41 5.90
CA ALA A 238 -3.97 9.08 7.32
C ALA A 238 -4.64 10.09 8.24
N HIS A 239 -5.21 9.60 9.34
CA HIS A 239 -5.61 10.39 10.51
C HIS A 239 -4.58 10.27 11.62
N ILE A 240 -4.26 11.38 12.27
CA ILE A 240 -3.29 11.45 13.36
C ILE A 240 -3.94 12.19 14.52
N GLN A 241 -4.06 11.54 15.68
CA GLN A 241 -4.70 12.12 16.86
C GLN A 241 -3.88 11.85 18.11
N ARG A 242 -3.69 12.87 18.95
CA ARG A 242 -3.06 12.69 20.26
C ARG A 242 -3.94 11.86 21.19
N ILE A 243 -3.34 10.86 21.84
CA ILE A 243 -4.00 9.95 22.79
C ILE A 243 -3.41 9.99 24.20
N ALA A 244 -2.24 10.61 24.39
CA ALA A 244 -1.61 10.86 25.70
C ALA A 244 -0.72 12.11 25.67
#